data_AF-A0A3V6GRG6-F1
#
_entry.id   AF-A0A3V6GRG6-F1
#
_cell.length_a   1.000
_cell.length_b   1.000
_cell.length_c   1.000
_cell.angle_alpha   90.00
_cell.angle_beta   90.00
_cell.angle_gamma   90.00
#
_symmetry.space_group_name_H-M   'P 1'
#
loop_
_entity.id
_entity.type
_entity.pdbx_description
1 polymer ?
#
loop_
_entity_poly.entity_id
_entity_poly.type
_entity_poly.pdbx_seq_one_letter_code
_entity_poly.pdbx_strand_id
1 'polypeptide(L)'
;MAIEDAAATVPLSHGERLAGLNHINKLREKVFGLNIEPELERFLKDMRDPRDVNNKQNVRVLAAMLFAANIPARRHNITVSEMTEEEKNNLKEIINAFRAAVGLFPKWPAIPKKPA
;
A
#
# COMPACT_ATOMS: atom_id res chain seq x y z
N MET A 1 -6.02 -34.06 -6.95
CA MET A 1 -7.45 -33.87 -6.65
C MET A 1 -7.91 -32.61 -7.36
N ALA A 2 -8.94 -32.72 -8.19
CA ALA A 2 -9.60 -31.53 -8.74
C ALA A 2 -10.52 -30.97 -7.66
N ILE A 3 -10.46 -29.66 -7.44
CA ILE A 3 -11.39 -28.97 -6.53
C ILE A 3 -12.69 -28.81 -7.33
N GLU A 4 -13.72 -29.58 -6.99
CA GLU A 4 -15.03 -29.57 -7.67
C GLU A 4 -15.99 -28.51 -7.11
N ASP A 5 -15.51 -27.59 -6.27
CA ASP A 5 -16.33 -26.50 -5.78
C ASP A 5 -16.70 -25.55 -6.92
N ALA A 6 -17.98 -25.20 -7.00
CA ALA A 6 -18.47 -24.17 -7.90
C ALA A 6 -17.67 -22.89 -7.63
N ALA A 7 -16.93 -22.40 -8.63
CA ALA A 7 -16.15 -21.19 -8.50
C ALA A 7 -17.08 -20.08 -7.99
N ALA A 8 -16.87 -19.62 -6.76
CA ALA A 8 -17.61 -18.50 -6.21
C ALA A 8 -17.29 -17.27 -7.06
N THR A 9 -18.15 -16.95 -8.02
CA THR A 9 -18.03 -15.77 -8.89
C THR A 9 -18.39 -14.47 -8.16
N VAL A 10 -18.49 -14.51 -6.83
CA VAL A 10 -18.84 -13.35 -6.01
C VAL A 10 -17.59 -12.48 -5.86
N PRO A 11 -17.66 -11.19 -6.21
CA PRO A 11 -16.55 -10.28 -5.97
C PRO A 11 -16.25 -10.21 -4.47
N LEU A 12 -14.98 -10.41 -4.10
CA LEU A 12 -14.53 -10.18 -2.73
C LEU A 12 -14.83 -8.74 -2.32
N SER A 13 -15.39 -8.55 -1.13
CA SER A 13 -15.50 -7.23 -0.52
C SER A 13 -14.12 -6.63 -0.25
N HIS A 14 -14.09 -5.31 -0.02
CA HIS A 14 -12.85 -4.62 0.34
C HIS A 14 -12.20 -5.21 1.60
N GLY A 15 -13.01 -5.50 2.62
CA GLY A 15 -12.53 -6.07 3.89
C GLY A 15 -11.94 -7.47 3.69
N GLU A 16 -12.59 -8.32 2.91
CA GLU A 16 -12.08 -9.67 2.61
C GLU A 16 -10.77 -9.62 1.80
N ARG A 17 -10.67 -8.69 0.84
CA ARG A 17 -9.43 -8.47 0.08
C ARG A 17 -8.30 -8.01 0.98
N LEU A 18 -8.55 -7.05 1.88
CA LEU A 18 -7.55 -6.58 2.84
C LEU A 18 -7.11 -7.69 3.78
N ALA A 19 -8.05 -8.44 4.35
CA ALA A 19 -7.77 -9.58 5.22
C ALA A 19 -6.93 -10.64 4.52
N GLY A 20 -7.26 -10.97 3.27
CA GLY A 20 -6.49 -11.90 2.44
C GLY A 20 -5.06 -11.42 2.16
N LEU A 21 -4.87 -10.16 1.79
CA LEU A 21 -3.54 -9.57 1.58
C LEU A 21 -2.68 -9.60 2.86
N ASN A 22 -3.29 -9.25 4.00
CA ASN A 22 -2.62 -9.31 5.29
C ASN A 22 -2.24 -10.75 5.67
N HIS A 23 -3.12 -11.72 5.41
CA HIS A 23 -2.84 -13.13 5.65
C HIS A 23 -1.70 -13.66 4.77
N ILE A 24 -1.69 -13.33 3.47
CA ILE A 24 -0.60 -13.68 2.55
C ILE A 24 0.74 -13.13 3.04
N ASN A 25 0.78 -11.87 3.49
CA ASN A 25 2.02 -11.30 4.01
C ASN A 25 2.52 -12.04 5.26
N LYS A 26 1.63 -12.40 6.20
CA LYS A 26 1.98 -13.21 7.38
C LYS A 26 2.55 -14.58 6.99
N LEU A 27 1.95 -15.25 6.00
CA LEU A 27 2.46 -16.52 5.48
C LEU A 27 3.85 -16.36 4.86
N ARG A 28 4.04 -15.31 4.07
CA ARG A 28 5.33 -15.04 3.42
C ARG A 28 6.44 -14.77 4.43
N GLU A 29 6.14 -13.98 5.45
CA GLU A 29 7.04 -13.69 6.56
C GLU A 29 7.42 -14.99 7.30
N LYS A 30 6.43 -15.81 7.66
CA LYS A 30 6.64 -17.06 8.41
C LYS A 30 7.38 -18.14 7.64
N VAL A 31 7.04 -18.33 6.35
CA VAL A 31 7.54 -19.47 5.55
C VAL A 31 8.85 -19.14 4.85
N PHE A 32 9.00 -17.92 4.34
CA PHE A 32 10.14 -17.53 3.52
C PHE A 32 11.10 -16.57 4.23
N GLY A 33 10.77 -16.11 5.45
CA GLY A 33 11.61 -15.16 6.18
C GLY A 33 11.85 -13.87 5.41
N LEU A 34 10.89 -13.44 4.58
CA LEU A 34 11.08 -12.28 3.70
C LEU A 34 11.33 -11.01 4.51
N ASN A 35 12.48 -10.40 4.29
CA ASN A 35 12.78 -9.08 4.77
C ASN A 35 12.20 -8.03 3.82
N ILE A 36 11.22 -7.25 4.29
CA ILE A 36 10.55 -6.22 3.48
C ILE A 36 11.37 -4.93 3.39
N GLU A 37 12.36 -4.75 4.27
CA GLU A 37 13.06 -3.47 4.44
C GLU A 37 13.71 -2.97 3.14
N PRO A 38 14.37 -3.81 2.31
CA PRO A 38 14.92 -3.35 1.03
C PRO A 38 13.84 -2.84 0.06
N GLU A 39 12.67 -3.50 0.03
CA GLU A 39 11.55 -3.06 -0.80
C GLU A 39 10.94 -1.76 -0.27
N LEU A 40 10.84 -1.62 1.05
CA LEU A 40 10.33 -0.42 1.69
C LEU A 40 11.27 0.77 1.48
N GLU A 41 12.58 0.56 1.60
CA GLU A 41 13.59 1.59 1.37
C GLU A 41 13.56 2.06 -0.09
N ARG A 42 13.47 1.10 -1.02
CA ARG A 42 13.26 1.42 -2.44
C ARG A 42 11.97 2.22 -2.65
N PHE A 43 10.86 1.81 -2.05
CA PHE A 43 9.59 2.53 -2.16
C PHE A 43 9.69 3.98 -1.66
N LEU A 44 10.27 4.20 -0.47
CA LEU A 44 10.47 5.54 0.08
C LEU A 44 11.35 6.40 -0.84
N LYS A 45 12.42 5.80 -1.40
CA LYS A 45 13.32 6.48 -2.34
C LYS A 45 12.60 6.85 -3.63
N ASP A 46 11.89 5.91 -4.25
CA ASP A 46 11.16 6.13 -5.51
C ASP A 46 10.09 7.24 -5.32
N MET A 47 9.37 7.24 -4.19
CA MET A 47 8.37 8.27 -3.88
C MET A 47 8.96 9.67 -3.59
N ARG A 48 10.22 9.73 -3.16
CA ARG A 48 10.94 10.97 -2.83
C ARG A 48 11.88 11.45 -3.95
N ASP A 49 11.99 10.72 -5.07
CA ASP A 49 12.96 11.03 -6.13
C ASP A 49 12.73 12.44 -6.70
N PRO A 50 13.66 13.40 -6.49
CA PRO A 50 13.50 14.78 -6.98
C PRO A 50 13.53 14.90 -8.49
N ARG A 51 13.98 13.84 -9.20
CA ARG A 51 14.04 13.80 -10.67
C ARG A 51 12.70 13.37 -11.29
N ASP A 52 11.79 12.82 -10.50
CA ASP A 52 10.45 12.46 -10.96
C ASP A 52 9.61 13.72 -11.24
N VAL A 53 9.00 13.78 -12.43
CA VAL A 53 8.14 14.90 -12.84
C VAL A 53 6.94 15.12 -11.91
N ASN A 54 6.50 14.06 -11.22
CA ASN A 54 5.41 14.04 -10.25
C ASN A 54 5.91 14.07 -8.80
N ASN A 55 7.19 14.35 -8.54
CA ASN A 55 7.79 14.35 -7.19
C ASN A 55 6.91 15.02 -6.13
N LYS A 56 6.40 16.23 -6.41
CA LYS A 56 5.53 16.97 -5.47
C LYS A 56 4.28 16.18 -5.07
N GLN A 57 3.67 15.47 -6.02
CA GLN A 57 2.50 14.66 -5.76
C GLN A 57 2.87 13.35 -5.06
N ASN A 58 3.96 12.71 -5.47
CA ASN A 58 4.47 11.49 -4.84
C ASN A 58 4.80 11.73 -3.36
N VAL A 59 5.50 12.81 -3.03
CA VAL A 59 5.82 13.19 -1.65
C VAL A 59 4.55 13.44 -0.82
N ARG A 60 3.50 14.03 -1.41
CA ARG A 60 2.20 14.23 -0.72
C ARG A 60 1.48 12.92 -0.45
N VAL A 61 1.47 12.01 -1.42
CA VAL A 61 0.89 10.66 -1.25
C VAL A 61 1.65 9.89 -0.17
N LEU A 62 2.99 9.96 -0.19
CA LEU A 62 3.82 9.33 0.83
C LEU A 62 3.52 9.92 2.22
N ALA A 63 3.44 11.24 2.35
CA ALA A 63 3.09 11.89 3.61
C ALA A 63 1.72 11.43 4.14
N ALA A 64 0.73 11.28 3.25
CA ALA A 64 -0.59 10.75 3.63
C ALA A 64 -0.53 9.30 4.10
N MET A 65 0.27 8.45 3.45
CA MET A 65 0.48 7.06 3.87
C MET A 65 1.20 6.97 5.21
N LEU A 66 2.25 7.76 5.42
CA LEU A 66 2.99 7.80 6.69
C LEU A 66 2.09 8.30 7.83
N PHE A 67 1.28 9.33 7.56
CA PHE A 67 0.28 9.81 8.52
C PHE A 67 -0.75 8.73 8.87
N ALA A 68 -1.30 8.02 7.87
CA ALA A 68 -2.22 6.92 8.09
C ALA A 68 -1.59 5.76 8.89
N ALA A 69 -0.27 5.59 8.79
CA ALA A 69 0.50 4.62 9.58
C ALA A 69 0.85 5.12 11.01
N ASN A 70 0.21 6.20 11.47
CA ASN A 70 0.47 6.86 12.76
C ASN A 70 1.89 7.44 12.91
N ILE A 71 2.59 7.71 11.81
CA ILE A 71 3.89 8.37 11.84
C ILE A 71 3.68 9.88 11.80
N PRO A 72 4.14 10.63 12.83
CA PRO A 72 3.86 12.06 12.93
C PRO A 72 4.54 12.84 11.79
N ALA A 73 3.90 13.91 11.32
CA ALA A 73 4.36 14.73 10.18
C ALA A 73 5.82 15.19 10.30
N ARG A 74 6.29 15.51 11.52
CA ARG A 74 7.68 15.90 11.80
C ARG A 74 8.71 14.82 11.44
N ARG A 75 8.29 13.56 11.31
CA ARG A 75 9.12 12.39 10.93
C ARG A 75 8.87 11.92 9.50
N HIS A 76 8.18 12.67 8.64
CA HIS A 76 7.89 12.20 7.28
C HIS A 76 9.11 12.09 6.34
N ASN A 77 10.29 12.55 6.78
CA ASN A 77 11.57 12.33 6.09
C ASN A 77 12.36 11.10 6.61
N ILE A 78 11.72 10.24 7.41
CA ILE A 78 12.33 9.04 8.00
C ILE A 78 12.81 8.02 6.96
N THR A 79 13.90 7.31 7.26
CA THR A 79 14.42 6.15 6.51
C THR A 79 13.98 4.83 7.15
N VAL A 80 14.06 3.70 6.44
CA VAL A 80 13.61 2.41 7.01
C VAL A 80 14.46 2.00 8.22
N SER A 81 15.74 2.36 8.25
CA SER A 81 16.62 2.11 9.39
C SER A 81 16.23 2.88 10.66
N GLU A 82 15.54 4.02 10.52
CA GLU A 82 15.12 4.86 11.64
C GLU A 82 13.71 4.54 12.15
N MET A 83 12.98 3.68 11.43
CA MET A 83 11.64 3.24 11.80
C MET A 83 11.67 2.19 12.90
N THR A 84 10.77 2.31 13.86
CA THR A 84 10.51 1.22 14.81
C THR A 84 9.84 0.03 14.10
N GLU A 85 9.89 -1.16 14.70
CA GLU A 85 9.18 -2.32 14.17
C GLU A 85 7.67 -2.08 14.05
N GLU A 86 7.09 -1.33 15.01
CA GLU A 86 5.69 -0.92 14.98
C GLU A 86 5.41 0.01 13.78
N GLU A 87 6.26 1.00 13.52
CA GLU A 87 6.11 1.91 12.37
C GLU A 87 6.19 1.14 11.04
N LYS A 88 7.12 0.17 10.93
CA LYS A 88 7.23 -0.71 9.75
C LYS A 88 5.97 -1.56 9.56
N ASN A 89 5.44 -2.13 10.65
CA ASN A 89 4.23 -2.94 10.61
C ASN A 89 2.99 -2.12 10.25
N ASN A 90 2.82 -0.94 10.84
CA ASN A 90 1.72 -0.03 10.51
C ASN A 90 1.79 0.39 9.03
N LEU A 91 2.98 0.76 8.53
CA LEU A 91 3.14 1.14 7.13
C LEU A 91 2.84 -0.03 6.18
N LYS A 92 3.25 -1.26 6.53
CA LYS A 92 2.90 -2.49 5.80
C LYS A 92 1.38 -2.67 5.68
N GLU A 93 0.63 -2.47 6.76
CA GLU A 93 -0.83 -2.58 6.76
C GLU A 93 -1.49 -1.49 5.90
N ILE A 94 -1.01 -0.24 5.98
CA ILE A 94 -1.51 0.85 5.15
C ILE A 94 -1.25 0.58 3.67
N ILE A 95 -0.07 0.10 3.29
CA ILE A 95 0.22 -0.28 1.89
C ILE A 95 -0.80 -1.32 1.39
N ASN A 96 -1.11 -2.33 2.20
CA ASN A 96 -2.12 -3.32 1.85
C ASN A 96 -3.53 -2.73 1.76
N ALA A 97 -3.91 -1.80 2.63
CA ALA A 97 -5.19 -1.09 2.54
C ALA A 97 -5.31 -0.32 1.23
N PHE A 98 -4.26 0.38 0.81
CA PHE A 98 -4.22 1.05 -0.50
C PHE A 98 -4.30 0.04 -1.65
N ARG A 99 -3.56 -1.07 -1.60
CA ARG A 99 -3.65 -2.15 -2.62
C ARG A 99 -5.04 -2.76 -2.70
N ALA A 100 -5.73 -2.90 -1.56
CA ALA A 100 -7.11 -3.35 -1.53
C ALA A 100 -8.06 -2.31 -2.13
N ALA A 101 -7.82 -1.02 -1.89
CA ALA A 101 -8.63 0.09 -2.40
C ALA A 101 -8.49 0.33 -3.90
N VAL A 102 -7.32 0.06 -4.50
CA VAL A 102 -7.09 0.20 -5.96
C VAL A 102 -8.13 -0.58 -6.78
N GLY A 103 -8.61 -1.72 -6.28
CA GLY A 103 -9.67 -2.50 -6.93
C GLY A 103 -11.06 -1.84 -6.93
N LEU A 104 -11.28 -0.84 -6.07
CA LEU A 104 -12.52 -0.07 -5.96
C LEU A 104 -12.50 1.23 -6.77
N PHE A 105 -11.34 1.63 -7.29
CA PHE A 105 -11.22 2.90 -7.98
C PHE A 105 -12.12 2.92 -9.23
N PRO A 106 -12.73 4.07 -9.55
CA PRO A 106 -13.54 4.20 -10.75
C PRO A 106 -12.67 3.92 -11.98
N LYS A 107 -13.23 3.22 -12.97
CA LYS A 107 -12.53 2.86 -14.22
C LYS A 107 -11.98 4.08 -14.96
N TRP A 108 -12.66 5.21 -14.86
CA TRP A 108 -12.29 6.46 -15.51
C TRP A 108 -12.47 7.62 -14.53
N PRO A 109 -11.39 8.16 -13.95
CA PRO A 109 -11.45 9.35 -13.11
C PRO A 109 -11.51 10.64 -13.95
N ALA A 110 -12.28 10.63 -15.05
CA ALA A 110 -12.47 11.79 -15.91
C ALA A 110 -13.71 12.56 -15.46
N ILE A 111 -13.53 13.78 -14.99
CA ILE A 111 -14.64 14.70 -14.74
C ILE A 111 -14.99 15.36 -16.09
N PRO A 112 -16.23 15.25 -16.58
CA PRO A 112 -16.61 15.88 -17.84
C PRO A 112 -16.47 17.40 -17.73
N LYS A 113 -15.93 18.04 -18.77
CA LYS A 113 -15.91 19.51 -18.84
C LYS A 113 -17.34 19.99 -19.04
N LYS A 114 -17.77 20.99 -18.25
CA LYS A 114 -19.04 21.68 -18.48
C LYS A 114 -19.00 22.29 -19.89
N PRO A 115 -20.02 22.09 -20.75
CA PRO A 115 -20.05 22.75 -22.05
C PRO A 115 -20.04 24.27 -21.84
N ALA A 116 -19.31 24.97 -22.71
CA ALA A 116 -19.15 26.42 -22.71
C ALA A 116 -20.50 27.13 -22.89
#